data_AF-A0AB38EG27-F1
#
_entry.id   AF-A0AB38EG27-F1
#
_cell.length_a   1.000
_cell.length_b   1.000
_cell.length_c   1.000
_cell.angle_alpha   90.00
_cell.angle_beta   90.00
_cell.angle_gamma   90.00
#
_symmetry.space_group_name_H-M   'P 1'
#
loop_
_entity.id
_entity.type
_entity.pdbx_description
1 polymer ?
#
loop_
_entity_poly.entity_id
_entity_poly.type
_entity_poly.pdbx_seq_one_letter_code
_entity_poly.pdbx_strand_id
1 'polypeptide(L)'
;MTDEKSAPPVESLPTERPLAPEAPSSSDSPSANASQILTGMPRSAAPTASPEKPPPPPPPELNLEKRLKQVYADQIMTSAEFMALRDDADMLFDKLKVQFPANGYLSLFQPLSDVAVQAMQLGILDLKKAKPSVEAKALAKQSFGFPVAYIKACLDRFTQAL
;
A
#
# COMPACT_ATOMS: atom_id res chain seq x y z
N MET A 1 -58.72 -34.99 8.65
CA MET A 1 -58.88 -33.54 8.41
C MET A 1 -57.51 -33.04 8.00
N THR A 2 -57.18 -33.09 6.70
CA THR A 2 -57.40 -32.01 5.69
C THR A 2 -56.55 -30.78 6.04
N ASP A 3 -55.74 -30.17 5.20
CA ASP A 3 -55.31 -30.40 3.82
C ASP A 3 -54.25 -29.31 3.51
N GLU A 4 -53.47 -29.55 2.46
CA GLU A 4 -52.93 -28.58 1.50
C GLU A 4 -52.02 -27.37 1.86
N LYS A 5 -50.89 -27.31 1.10
CA LYS A 5 -50.36 -26.12 0.35
C LYS A 5 -49.73 -24.97 1.15
N SER A 6 -48.67 -24.28 0.74
CA SER A 6 -48.03 -24.09 -0.57
C SER A 6 -46.67 -23.42 -0.38
N ALA A 7 -45.74 -23.63 -1.31
CA ALA A 7 -44.61 -22.75 -1.61
C ALA A 7 -44.54 -22.57 -3.15
N PRO A 8 -43.76 -21.64 -3.73
CA PRO A 8 -43.38 -20.25 -3.39
C PRO A 8 -43.86 -19.28 -4.52
N PRO A 9 -43.24 -18.10 -4.78
CA PRO A 9 -42.20 -18.11 -5.81
C PRO A 9 -41.03 -17.11 -5.63
N VAL A 10 -39.95 -17.49 -6.30
CA VAL A 10 -38.77 -16.70 -6.70
C VAL A 10 -39.21 -15.51 -7.56
N GLU A 11 -38.74 -14.30 -7.26
CA GLU A 11 -38.86 -13.16 -8.16
C GLU A 11 -37.50 -12.82 -8.76
N SER A 12 -37.46 -12.97 -10.08
CA SER A 12 -36.40 -12.71 -11.03
C SER A 12 -36.28 -11.21 -11.38
N LEU A 13 -35.03 -10.78 -11.63
CA LEU A 13 -34.51 -9.56 -12.29
C LEU A 13 -35.49 -8.68 -13.11
N PRO A 14 -35.07 -7.41 -13.34
CA PRO A 14 -34.87 -7.01 -14.73
C PRO A 14 -33.49 -6.43 -15.04
N THR A 15 -32.85 -7.09 -15.99
CA THR A 15 -31.87 -6.58 -16.95
C THR A 15 -32.53 -5.58 -17.91
N GLU A 16 -31.96 -4.40 -18.14
CA GLU A 16 -32.05 -3.53 -19.35
C GLU A 16 -31.20 -2.27 -19.03
N ARG A 17 -30.27 -1.70 -19.82
CA ARG A 17 -29.78 -1.81 -21.21
C ARG A 17 -28.34 -1.22 -21.27
N PRO A 18 -27.49 -1.66 -22.21
CA PRO A 18 -26.28 -0.92 -22.60
C PRO A 18 -26.59 0.09 -23.71
N LEU A 19 -26.21 1.36 -23.54
CA LEU A 19 -26.18 2.36 -24.62
C LEU A 19 -24.73 2.68 -25.02
N ALA A 20 -24.58 2.90 -26.33
CA ALA A 20 -23.40 2.89 -27.19
C ALA A 20 -22.20 3.79 -26.80
N PRO A 21 -21.01 3.52 -27.38
CA PRO A 21 -19.83 4.35 -27.24
C PRO A 21 -19.85 5.51 -28.27
N GLU A 22 -19.71 6.75 -27.81
CA GLU A 22 -19.32 7.87 -28.67
C GLU A 22 -17.81 8.05 -28.60
N ALA A 23 -17.15 7.77 -29.72
CA ALA A 23 -15.79 8.22 -30.00
C ALA A 23 -15.85 9.58 -30.71
N PRO A 24 -14.95 10.51 -30.39
CA PRO A 24 -14.54 11.52 -31.35
C PRO A 24 -13.15 11.19 -31.90
N SER A 25 -13.17 10.90 -33.20
CA SER A 25 -12.26 11.36 -34.25
C SER A 25 -10.80 11.64 -33.89
N SER A 26 -9.95 10.77 -34.40
CA SER A 26 -8.59 11.05 -34.84
C SER A 26 -8.55 12.09 -35.98
N SER A 27 -7.84 13.19 -35.77
CA SER A 27 -7.26 13.99 -36.86
C SER A 27 -6.10 14.81 -36.32
N ASP A 28 -4.87 14.37 -36.57
CA ASP A 28 -3.89 15.20 -37.28
C ASP A 28 -2.67 14.36 -37.68
N SER A 29 -2.46 14.33 -38.99
CA SER A 29 -1.23 13.86 -39.64
C SER A 29 -0.40 15.08 -40.08
N PRO A 30 0.90 14.88 -40.33
CA PRO A 30 1.94 15.88 -40.08
C PRO A 30 2.16 16.80 -41.28
N SER A 31 2.73 17.98 -41.03
CA SER A 31 3.31 18.81 -42.09
C SER A 31 4.75 19.16 -41.78
N ALA A 32 5.64 18.47 -42.48
CA ALA A 32 7.03 18.81 -42.65
C ALA A 32 7.19 19.67 -43.92
N ASN A 33 7.99 20.73 -43.84
CA ASN A 33 8.81 21.23 -44.95
C ASN A 33 9.83 22.22 -44.33
N ALA A 34 11.11 21.87 -44.23
CA ALA A 34 12.10 21.77 -45.29
C ALA A 34 12.32 23.12 -46.00
N SER A 35 13.37 23.83 -45.58
CA SER A 35 14.19 24.71 -46.41
C SER A 35 15.36 25.26 -45.60
N GLN A 36 16.56 24.72 -45.81
CA GLN A 36 17.69 25.43 -46.41
C GLN A 36 19.00 24.67 -46.17
N ILE A 37 19.74 24.54 -47.27
CA ILE A 37 20.93 23.73 -47.45
C ILE A 37 22.15 24.66 -47.55
N LEU A 38 23.32 24.14 -47.12
CA LEU A 38 24.70 24.55 -47.45
C LEU A 38 25.25 25.83 -46.79
N THR A 39 26.17 25.68 -45.84
CA THR A 39 27.63 25.84 -46.03
C THR A 39 28.38 25.84 -44.69
N GLY A 40 29.46 25.05 -44.59
CA GLY A 40 30.53 25.25 -43.61
C GLY A 40 30.67 24.18 -42.50
N MET A 41 31.66 23.31 -42.65
CA MET A 41 32.36 22.60 -41.58
C MET A 41 33.87 22.70 -41.88
N PRO A 42 34.80 22.61 -40.91
CA PRO A 42 34.62 22.21 -39.52
C PRO A 42 35.27 23.17 -38.50
N ARG A 43 34.74 23.24 -37.28
CA ARG A 43 35.55 23.60 -36.10
C ARG A 43 35.34 22.54 -35.04
N SER A 44 36.40 21.76 -34.85
CA SER A 44 36.57 20.79 -33.78
C SER A 44 36.41 21.48 -32.43
N ALA A 45 35.28 21.28 -31.77
CA ALA A 45 35.09 21.63 -30.36
C ALA A 45 35.35 20.38 -29.53
N ALA A 46 36.30 20.47 -28.60
CA ALA A 46 36.56 19.44 -27.61
C ALA A 46 35.29 19.14 -26.79
N PRO A 47 35.01 17.88 -26.43
CA PRO A 47 33.94 17.59 -25.49
C PRO A 47 34.34 18.12 -24.11
N THR A 48 33.77 19.25 -23.72
CA THR A 48 33.75 19.67 -22.32
C THR A 48 32.96 18.61 -21.55
N ALA A 49 33.68 17.79 -20.78
CA ALA A 49 33.09 16.87 -19.83
C ALA A 49 32.21 17.66 -18.86
N SER A 50 30.90 17.43 -18.93
CA SER A 50 29.98 17.83 -17.85
C SER A 50 30.45 17.18 -16.56
N PRO A 51 30.51 17.91 -15.42
CA PRO A 51 30.82 17.29 -14.15
C PRO A 51 29.74 16.24 -13.84
N GLU A 52 30.16 14.98 -13.72
CA GLU A 52 29.32 13.89 -13.24
C GLU A 52 28.71 14.32 -11.92
N LYS A 53 27.38 14.46 -11.90
CA LYS A 53 26.62 14.71 -10.67
C LYS A 53 27.00 13.58 -9.71
N PRO A 54 27.38 13.87 -8.44
CA PRO A 54 27.67 12.82 -7.47
C PRO A 54 26.53 11.79 -7.48
N PRO A 55 26.84 10.49 -7.43
CA PRO A 55 25.80 9.48 -7.34
C PRO A 55 24.85 9.87 -6.21
N PRO A 56 23.53 9.76 -6.41
CA PRO A 56 22.57 10.09 -5.37
C PRO A 56 22.98 9.31 -4.11
N PRO A 57 22.92 9.95 -2.93
CA PRO A 57 23.22 9.25 -1.69
C PRO A 57 22.41 7.95 -1.66
N PRO A 58 23.01 6.83 -1.21
CA PRO A 58 22.29 5.58 -1.09
C PRO A 58 20.97 5.86 -0.35
N PRO A 59 19.85 5.25 -0.77
CA PRO A 59 18.57 5.46 -0.11
C PRO A 59 18.80 5.32 1.39
N PRO A 60 18.20 6.17 2.24
CA PRO A 60 18.34 6.02 3.68
C PRO A 60 18.04 4.56 3.99
N GLU A 61 19.05 3.82 4.47
CA GLU A 61 18.90 2.43 4.83
C GLU A 61 17.87 2.41 5.95
N LEU A 62 16.61 2.19 5.58
CA LEU A 62 15.50 2.03 6.50
C LEU A 62 15.69 0.69 7.18
N ASN A 63 16.52 0.71 8.22
CA ASN A 63 16.69 -0.39 9.12
C ASN A 63 15.52 -0.33 10.13
N LEU A 64 14.59 -1.27 10.01
CA LEU A 64 13.40 -1.36 10.86
C LEU A 64 13.76 -1.35 12.34
N GLU A 65 14.83 -2.05 12.75
CA GLU A 65 15.27 -2.11 14.14
C GLU A 65 15.72 -0.74 14.66
N LYS A 66 16.53 -0.01 13.87
CA LYS A 66 16.96 1.36 14.19
C LYS A 66 15.76 2.31 14.27
N ARG A 67 14.82 2.19 13.33
CA ARG A 67 13.60 3.00 13.31
C ARG A 67 12.73 2.74 14.55
N LEU A 68 12.53 1.46 14.90
CA LEU A 68 11.78 1.06 16.10
C LEU A 68 12.45 1.57 17.39
N LYS A 69 13.78 1.50 17.49
CA LYS A 69 14.52 2.07 18.64
C LYS A 69 14.31 3.58 18.78
N GLN A 70 14.17 4.30 17.67
CA GLN A 70 13.94 5.75 17.68
C GLN A 70 12.52 6.09 18.13
N VAL A 71 11.50 5.43 17.56
CA VAL A 71 10.08 5.72 17.87
C VAL A 71 9.64 5.22 19.25
N TYR A 72 10.43 4.38 19.91
CA TYR A 72 10.19 3.93 21.28
C TYR A 72 11.25 4.49 22.27
N ALA A 73 11.98 5.53 21.89
CA ALA A 73 13.09 6.06 22.70
C ALA A 73 12.66 6.53 24.11
N ASP A 74 11.44 7.07 24.22
CA ASP A 74 10.83 7.52 25.48
C ASP A 74 9.85 6.48 26.07
N GLN A 75 9.79 5.27 25.49
CA GLN A 75 8.86 4.19 25.83
C GLN A 75 7.37 4.52 25.64
N ILE A 76 7.07 5.62 24.95
CA ILE A 76 5.72 6.04 24.60
C ILE A 76 5.61 5.99 23.07
N MET A 77 4.43 5.63 22.57
CA MET A 77 4.14 5.70 21.14
C MET A 77 3.14 6.82 20.93
N THR A 78 3.59 7.93 20.34
CA THR A 78 2.71 9.03 19.96
C THR A 78 1.95 8.71 18.67
N SER A 79 0.84 9.42 18.44
CA SER A 79 0.11 9.31 17.17
C SER A 79 0.98 9.68 15.96
N ALA A 80 1.87 10.67 16.11
CA ALA A 80 2.75 11.10 15.03
C ALA A 80 3.79 10.03 14.68
N GLU A 81 4.40 9.40 15.69
CA GLU A 81 5.36 8.30 15.48
C GLU A 81 4.70 7.06 14.89
N PHE A 82 3.50 6.73 15.35
CA PHE A 82 2.72 5.65 14.78
C PHE A 82 2.39 5.89 13.29
N MET A 83 1.95 7.11 12.95
CA MET A 83 1.69 7.49 11.55
C MET A 83 2.96 7.44 10.70
N ALA A 84 4.08 7.97 11.21
CA ALA A 84 5.35 7.93 10.49
C ALA A 84 5.82 6.50 10.20
N LEU A 85 5.58 5.54 11.11
CA LEU A 85 5.89 4.13 10.88
C LEU A 85 5.00 3.52 9.79
N ARG A 86 3.74 3.92 9.71
CA ARG A 86 2.83 3.52 8.64
C ARG A 86 3.26 4.10 7.29
N ASP A 87 3.62 5.37 7.25
CA ASP A 87 4.11 6.03 6.02
C ASP A 87 5.40 5.36 5.50
N ASP A 88 6.31 4.96 6.40
CA ASP A 88 7.50 4.19 6.04
C ASP A 88 7.12 2.85 5.39
N ALA A 89 6.11 2.16 5.93
CA ALA A 89 5.61 0.90 5.36
C ALA A 89 4.97 1.12 3.99
N ASP A 90 4.13 2.15 3.81
CA ASP A 90 3.50 2.54 2.53
C ASP A 90 4.56 2.74 1.45
N MET A 91 5.57 3.54 1.75
CA MET A 91 6.68 3.78 0.82
C MET A 91 7.43 2.49 0.44
N LEU A 92 7.69 1.59 1.39
CA LEU A 92 8.41 0.34 1.13
C LEU A 92 7.57 -0.65 0.29
N PHE A 93 6.28 -0.77 0.60
CA PHE A 93 5.38 -1.62 -0.18
C PHE A 93 5.17 -1.09 -1.60
N ASP A 94 5.11 0.22 -1.81
CA ASP A 94 5.01 0.78 -3.17
C ASP A 94 6.26 0.48 -4.00
N LYS A 95 7.45 0.53 -3.40
CA LYS A 95 8.69 0.08 -4.06
C LYS A 95 8.63 -1.41 -4.41
N LEU A 96 8.14 -2.25 -3.51
CA LEU A 96 8.00 -3.69 -3.76
C LEU A 96 6.97 -3.98 -4.87
N LYS A 97 5.84 -3.28 -4.90
CA LYS A 97 4.82 -3.44 -5.95
C LYS A 97 5.38 -3.12 -7.34
N VAL A 98 6.23 -2.10 -7.45
CA VAL A 98 6.92 -1.75 -8.70
C VAL A 98 7.91 -2.85 -9.13
N GLN A 99 8.64 -3.44 -8.18
CA GLN A 99 9.63 -4.50 -8.48
C GLN A 99 8.98 -5.85 -8.77
N PHE A 100 7.85 -6.16 -8.14
CA PHE A 100 7.16 -7.45 -8.23
C PHE A 100 5.68 -7.28 -8.59
N PRO A 101 5.35 -6.72 -9.78
CA PRO A 101 3.98 -6.36 -10.13
C PRO A 101 3.02 -7.56 -10.26
N ALA A 102 3.56 -8.76 -10.50
CA ALA A 102 2.78 -9.99 -10.56
C ALA A 102 2.41 -10.55 -9.16
N ASN A 103 3.03 -10.06 -8.09
CA ASN A 103 2.75 -10.50 -6.73
C ASN A 103 1.56 -9.73 -6.16
N GLY A 104 0.34 -10.25 -6.42
CA GLY A 104 -0.90 -9.63 -5.94
C GLY A 104 -1.00 -9.49 -4.42
N TYR A 105 -0.27 -10.28 -3.64
CA TYR A 105 -0.29 -10.19 -2.18
C TYR A 105 0.36 -8.91 -1.65
N LEU A 106 1.29 -8.30 -2.40
CA LEU A 106 1.89 -7.01 -2.02
C LEU A 106 0.89 -5.86 -2.04
N SER A 107 -0.12 -5.93 -2.91
CA SER A 107 -1.22 -4.96 -2.96
C SER A 107 -2.31 -5.24 -1.92
N LEU A 108 -2.29 -6.41 -1.28
CA LEU A 108 -3.31 -6.83 -0.32
C LEU A 108 -2.84 -6.72 1.14
N PHE A 109 -1.59 -7.08 1.42
CA PHE A 109 -1.12 -7.26 2.79
C PHE A 109 -1.17 -5.98 3.62
N GLN A 110 -0.74 -4.86 3.03
CA GLN A 110 -0.71 -3.57 3.72
C GLN A 110 -2.11 -3.03 4.04
N PRO A 111 -3.07 -2.96 3.09
CA PRO A 111 -4.45 -2.61 3.42
C PRO A 111 -5.09 -3.53 4.48
N LEU A 112 -4.82 -4.83 4.44
CA LEU A 112 -5.31 -5.76 5.45
C LEU A 112 -4.67 -5.51 6.83
N SER A 113 -3.40 -5.13 6.86
CA SER A 113 -2.71 -4.72 8.09
C SER A 113 -3.34 -3.46 8.68
N ASP A 114 -3.66 -2.46 7.84
CA ASP A 114 -4.35 -1.24 8.27
C ASP A 114 -5.72 -1.53 8.87
N VAL A 115 -6.50 -2.40 8.22
CA VAL A 115 -7.82 -2.85 8.74
C VAL A 115 -7.66 -3.56 10.09
N ALA A 116 -6.67 -4.44 10.22
CA ALA A 116 -6.40 -5.14 11.48
C ALA A 116 -6.02 -4.16 12.60
N VAL A 117 -5.19 -3.15 12.32
CA VAL A 117 -4.82 -2.12 13.29
C VAL A 117 -6.03 -1.26 13.68
N GLN A 118 -6.85 -0.85 12.71
CA GLN A 118 -8.06 -0.08 12.98
C GLN A 118 -9.03 -0.89 13.87
N ALA A 119 -9.26 -2.17 13.55
CA ALA A 119 -10.10 -3.05 14.35
C ALA A 119 -9.56 -3.20 15.79
N MET A 120 -8.24 -3.35 15.95
CA MET A 120 -7.59 -3.41 17.27
C MET A 120 -7.79 -2.10 18.05
N GLN A 121 -7.56 -0.95 17.43
CA GLN A 121 -7.73 0.36 18.06
C GLN A 121 -9.17 0.58 18.53
N LEU A 122 -10.15 0.35 17.64
CA LEU A 122 -11.57 0.50 17.97
C LEU A 122 -12.01 -0.48 19.06
N GLY A 123 -11.62 -1.75 18.95
CA GLY A 123 -11.93 -2.76 19.95
C GLY A 123 -11.35 -2.43 21.33
N ILE A 124 -10.10 -1.95 21.40
CA ILE A 124 -9.48 -1.52 22.65
C ILE A 124 -10.19 -0.28 23.21
N LEU A 125 -10.56 0.69 22.38
CA LEU A 125 -11.27 1.88 22.82
C LEU A 125 -12.64 1.55 23.38
N ASP A 126 -13.40 0.66 22.73
CA ASP A 126 -14.71 0.24 23.21
C ASP A 126 -14.62 -0.58 24.50
N LEU A 127 -13.63 -1.48 24.62
CA LEU A 127 -13.33 -2.14 25.89
C LEU A 127 -13.03 -1.13 26.98
N LYS A 128 -12.21 -0.10 26.72
CA LYS A 128 -11.91 0.95 27.70
C LYS A 128 -13.16 1.71 28.15
N LYS A 129 -14.08 2.02 27.24
CA LYS A 129 -15.37 2.67 27.55
C LYS A 129 -16.24 1.80 28.48
N ALA A 130 -16.16 0.48 28.34
CA ALA A 130 -16.88 -0.47 29.19
C ALA A 130 -16.32 -0.62 30.62
N LYS A 131 -15.24 0.09 30.98
CA LYS A 131 -14.58 0.04 32.31
C LYS A 131 -14.35 -1.39 32.80
N PRO A 132 -13.53 -2.18 32.08
CA PRO A 132 -13.40 -3.62 32.31
C PRO A 132 -12.67 -3.89 33.63
N SER A 133 -12.94 -5.06 34.23
CA SER A 133 -12.21 -5.54 35.40
C SER A 133 -10.72 -5.73 35.09
N VAL A 134 -9.90 -5.95 36.12
CA VAL A 134 -8.46 -6.20 35.95
C VAL A 134 -8.23 -7.47 35.11
N GLU A 135 -9.01 -8.51 35.36
CA GLU A 135 -8.97 -9.78 34.64
C GLU A 135 -9.36 -9.58 33.17
N ALA A 136 -10.43 -8.83 32.91
CA ALA A 136 -10.86 -8.53 31.55
C ALA A 136 -9.83 -7.67 30.77
N LYS A 137 -9.12 -6.75 31.44
CA LYS A 137 -8.00 -6.00 30.85
C LYS A 137 -6.83 -6.92 30.49
N ALA A 138 -6.47 -7.84 31.39
CA ALA A 138 -5.40 -8.80 31.14
C ALA A 138 -5.75 -9.73 29.97
N LEU A 139 -6.99 -10.23 29.94
CA LEU A 139 -7.51 -11.04 28.84
C LEU A 139 -7.47 -10.27 27.52
N ALA A 140 -7.97 -9.04 27.48
CA ALA A 140 -7.93 -8.20 26.28
C ALA A 140 -6.49 -8.01 25.75
N LYS A 141 -5.55 -7.69 26.65
CA LYS A 141 -4.13 -7.52 26.28
C LYS A 141 -3.56 -8.80 25.65
N GLN A 142 -3.88 -9.96 26.20
CA GLN A 142 -3.43 -11.24 25.63
C GLN A 142 -4.12 -11.53 24.29
N SER A 143 -5.45 -11.35 24.21
CA SER A 143 -6.23 -11.64 23.00
C SER A 143 -5.79 -10.82 21.79
N PHE A 144 -5.39 -9.55 21.98
CA PHE A 144 -4.79 -8.76 20.90
C PHE A 144 -3.29 -9.05 20.69
N GLY A 145 -2.58 -9.43 21.75
CA GLY A 145 -1.15 -9.73 21.69
C GLY A 145 -0.80 -10.97 20.87
N PHE A 146 -1.58 -12.06 21.00
CA PHE A 146 -1.32 -13.31 20.26
C PHE A 146 -1.38 -13.14 18.74
N PRO A 147 -2.38 -12.44 18.16
CA PRO A 147 -2.40 -12.11 16.75
C PRO A 147 -1.16 -11.38 16.24
N VAL A 148 -0.75 -10.32 16.94
CA VAL A 148 0.45 -9.56 16.59
C VAL A 148 1.70 -10.44 16.67
N ALA A 149 1.78 -11.30 17.69
CA ALA A 149 2.91 -12.20 17.88
C ALA A 149 3.05 -13.24 16.75
N TYR A 150 1.94 -13.86 16.30
CA TYR A 150 2.05 -14.83 15.21
C TYR A 150 2.31 -14.16 13.86
N ILE A 151 1.86 -12.92 13.63
CA ILE A 151 2.22 -12.15 12.42
C ILE A 151 3.72 -11.92 12.39
N LYS A 152 4.30 -11.47 13.51
CA LYS A 152 5.77 -11.32 13.64
C LYS A 152 6.49 -12.65 13.42
N ALA A 153 6.04 -13.72 14.08
CA ALA A 153 6.68 -15.04 13.94
C ALA A 153 6.60 -15.56 12.49
N CYS A 154 5.49 -15.28 11.78
CA CYS A 154 5.34 -15.60 10.36
C CYS A 154 6.37 -14.82 9.52
N LEU A 155 6.49 -13.51 9.73
CA LEU A 155 7.49 -12.69 9.07
C LEU A 155 8.89 -13.25 9.30
N ASP A 156 9.30 -13.41 10.57
CA ASP A 156 10.62 -13.92 10.95
C ASP A 156 10.90 -15.29 10.30
N ARG A 157 9.91 -16.19 10.29
CA ARG A 157 10.06 -17.55 9.72
C ARG A 157 10.34 -17.51 8.22
N PHE A 158 9.65 -16.67 7.47
CA PHE A 158 9.76 -16.64 6.01
C PHE A 158 10.89 -15.73 5.51
N THR A 159 11.30 -14.72 6.28
CA THR A 159 12.41 -13.84 5.90
C THR A 159 13.78 -14.38 6.32
N GLN A 160 13.85 -15.30 7.28
CA GLN A 160 15.11 -16.02 7.59
C GLN A 160 15.71 -16.75 6.38
N ALA A 161 14.88 -17.08 5.39
CA ALA A 161 15.27 -17.80 4.19
C ALA A 161 15.45 -16.92 2.95
N LEU A 162 15.30 -15.59 3.07
CA LEU A 162 15.51 -14.60 2.01
C LEU A 162 16.92 -14.01 2.09
#